data_AF-A0A2G8JFH1-F1
#
_entry.id   AF-A0A2G8JFH1-F1
#
_cell.length_a   1.000
_cell.length_b   1.000
_cell.length_c   1.000
_cell.angle_alpha   90.00
_cell.angle_beta   90.00
_cell.angle_gamma   90.00
#
_symmetry.space_group_name_H-M   'P 1'
#
loop_
_entity.id
_entity.type
_entity.pdbx_description
1 polymer ?
#
loop_
_entity_poly.entity_id
_entity_poly.type
_entity_poly.pdbx_seq_one_letter_code
_entity_poly.pdbx_strand_id
1 'polypeptide(L)'
;GKCVGGVCLPFCESQHRGLLSCLCSGENACYRCCKESEDGECRPFLNGTTEEVISVPNGRPCTDGVCVEGECEIQTQDLIERFFDVFEKININILRRILKDNVVGATIIISLIFWVPCSCIVHHFDKKREAEAESIDSWLNFTNTQRILPQDAPRVRRYKPPSEYTEKETVV
;
A
#
# COMPACT_ATOMS: atom_id res chain seq x y z
N GLY A 1 -14.73 -9.92 11.95
CA GLY A 1 -14.73 -10.17 13.39
C GLY A 1 -15.73 -9.29 14.08
N LYS A 2 -15.78 -9.33 15.41
CA LYS A 2 -16.62 -8.47 16.25
C LYS A 2 -15.77 -7.90 17.39
N CYS A 3 -16.04 -6.65 17.77
CA CYS A 3 -15.43 -6.06 18.94
C CYS A 3 -16.22 -6.46 20.19
N VAL A 4 -15.55 -7.03 21.18
CA VAL A 4 -16.15 -7.44 22.47
C VAL A 4 -15.26 -6.90 23.58
N GLY A 5 -15.80 -6.03 24.43
CA GLY A 5 -15.05 -5.46 25.56
C GLY A 5 -13.82 -4.63 25.16
N GLY A 6 -13.84 -4.00 23.97
CA GLY A 6 -12.70 -3.22 23.44
C GLY A 6 -11.64 -4.05 22.72
N VAL A 7 -11.80 -5.37 22.66
CA VAL A 7 -10.90 -6.27 21.91
C VAL A 7 -11.58 -6.73 20.62
N CYS A 8 -10.86 -6.62 19.50
CA CYS A 8 -11.36 -7.09 18.20
C CYS A 8 -11.11 -8.60 18.07
N LEU A 9 -12.18 -9.39 18.14
CA LEU A 9 -12.11 -10.83 17.96
C LEU A 9 -12.20 -11.20 16.46
N PRO A 10 -11.38 -12.15 15.98
CA PRO A 10 -11.43 -12.68 14.62
C PRO A 10 -12.80 -13.25 14.25
N PHE A 11 -13.09 -13.37 12.95
CA PHE A 11 -14.40 -13.78 12.45
C PHE A 11 -14.86 -15.13 13.02
N CYS A 12 -14.03 -16.17 12.88
CA CYS A 12 -14.36 -17.52 13.31
C CYS A 12 -14.53 -17.57 14.84
N GLU A 13 -13.56 -17.04 15.59
CA GLU A 13 -13.58 -17.03 17.06
C GLU A 13 -14.75 -16.23 17.66
N SER A 14 -15.19 -15.17 16.99
CA SER A 14 -16.28 -14.32 17.46
C SER A 14 -17.68 -14.90 17.24
N GLN A 15 -17.84 -15.77 16.25
CA GLN A 15 -19.14 -16.17 15.73
C GLN A 15 -19.36 -17.69 15.78
N HIS A 16 -18.28 -18.47 15.85
CA HIS A 16 -18.30 -19.93 15.86
C HIS A 16 -17.33 -20.48 16.91
N ARG A 17 -17.87 -21.18 17.92
CA ARG A 17 -17.05 -21.73 19.00
C ARG A 17 -16.16 -22.86 18.49
N GLY A 18 -14.89 -22.82 18.86
CA GLY A 18 -13.91 -23.88 18.53
C GLY A 18 -13.29 -23.76 17.14
N LEU A 19 -13.57 -22.70 16.39
CA LEU A 19 -12.94 -22.44 15.08
C LEU A 19 -11.97 -21.26 15.18
N LEU A 20 -10.81 -21.41 14.54
CA LEU A 20 -9.75 -20.41 14.46
C LEU A 20 -9.74 -19.76 13.08
N SER A 21 -9.49 -18.45 13.00
CA SER A 21 -9.33 -17.75 11.73
C SER A 21 -7.98 -18.04 11.09
N CYS A 22 -7.97 -18.23 9.76
CA CYS A 22 -6.77 -18.52 8.97
C CYS A 22 -6.85 -17.92 7.57
N LEU A 23 -5.74 -17.97 6.81
CA LEU A 23 -5.66 -17.55 5.41
C LEU A 23 -5.66 -18.79 4.51
N CYS A 24 -6.57 -18.85 3.54
CA CYS A 24 -6.54 -19.85 2.49
C CYS A 24 -5.50 -19.49 1.42
N SER A 25 -5.12 -20.47 0.59
CA SER A 25 -4.25 -20.29 -0.58
C SER A 25 -5.00 -20.56 -1.89
N GLY A 26 -4.41 -20.13 -3.01
CA GLY A 26 -4.95 -20.34 -4.35
C GLY A 26 -6.21 -19.50 -4.61
N GLU A 27 -7.17 -20.06 -5.33
CA GLU A 27 -8.44 -19.40 -5.68
C GLU A 27 -9.28 -18.98 -4.46
N ASN A 28 -8.99 -19.56 -3.29
CA ASN A 28 -9.71 -19.27 -2.05
C ASN A 28 -9.04 -18.20 -1.19
N ALA A 29 -7.93 -17.61 -1.63
CA ALA A 29 -7.09 -16.72 -0.82
C ALA A 29 -7.81 -15.45 -0.33
N CYS A 30 -8.88 -15.04 -1.01
CA CYS A 30 -9.70 -13.87 -0.68
C CYS A 30 -11.08 -14.19 -0.10
N TYR A 31 -11.27 -15.42 0.39
CA TYR A 31 -12.44 -15.80 1.19
C TYR A 31 -12.14 -15.79 2.69
N ARG A 32 -13.18 -15.69 3.51
CA ARG A 32 -13.06 -15.90 4.96
C ARG A 32 -12.82 -17.38 5.21
N CYS A 33 -11.70 -17.72 5.84
CA CYS A 33 -11.34 -19.10 6.12
C CYS A 33 -11.26 -19.39 7.61
N CYS A 34 -11.66 -20.61 7.97
CA CYS A 34 -11.63 -21.13 9.34
C CYS A 34 -10.97 -22.51 9.37
N LYS A 35 -10.41 -22.86 10.53
CA LYS A 35 -9.88 -24.20 10.83
C LYS A 35 -10.33 -24.67 12.23
N GLU A 36 -10.44 -25.97 12.43
CA GLU A 36 -10.94 -26.56 13.69
C GLU A 36 -9.89 -26.62 14.80
N SER A 37 -8.61 -26.63 14.45
CA SER A 37 -7.48 -26.72 15.39
C SER A 37 -6.25 -26.00 14.83
N GLU A 38 -5.19 -25.82 15.64
CA GLU A 38 -3.96 -25.19 15.15
C GLU A 38 -3.31 -25.94 13.99
N ASP A 39 -3.29 -27.27 14.05
CA ASP A 39 -2.78 -28.15 12.99
C ASP A 39 -3.85 -28.51 11.92
N GLY A 40 -5.06 -27.97 12.07
CA GLY A 40 -6.17 -28.21 11.16
C GLY A 40 -5.97 -27.53 9.80
N GLU A 41 -6.50 -28.16 8.75
CA GLU A 41 -6.49 -27.58 7.41
C GLU A 41 -7.34 -26.30 7.36
N CYS A 42 -6.81 -25.26 6.72
CA CYS A 42 -7.53 -24.00 6.53
C CYS A 42 -8.48 -24.12 5.33
N ARG A 43 -9.78 -23.96 5.55
CA ARG A 43 -10.80 -24.08 4.51
C ARG A 43 -11.70 -22.84 4.46
N PRO A 44 -12.26 -22.50 3.28
CA PRO A 44 -13.23 -21.40 3.17
C PRO A 44 -14.45 -21.71 4.03
N PHE A 45 -14.89 -20.70 4.77
CA PHE A 45 -16.05 -20.81 5.65
C PHE A 45 -17.33 -20.78 4.81
N LEU A 46 -18.12 -21.85 4.92
CA LEU A 46 -19.42 -21.97 4.28
C LEU A 46 -20.50 -21.49 5.25
N ASN A 47 -21.33 -20.55 4.82
CA ASN A 47 -22.45 -20.11 5.62
C ASN A 47 -23.52 -21.21 5.64
N GLY A 48 -23.78 -21.82 6.80
CA GLY A 48 -24.72 -22.95 6.93
C GLY A 48 -26.18 -22.66 6.57
N THR A 49 -26.53 -21.42 6.22
CA THR A 49 -27.89 -21.04 5.77
C THR A 49 -28.01 -20.93 4.25
N THR A 50 -26.93 -20.58 3.54
CA THR A 50 -26.95 -20.35 2.08
C THR A 50 -25.93 -21.19 1.30
N GLU A 51 -25.06 -21.94 1.99
CA GLU A 51 -23.93 -22.69 1.41
C GLU A 51 -22.96 -21.80 0.59
N GLU A 52 -23.04 -20.48 0.74
CA GLU A 52 -22.19 -19.53 0.04
C GLU A 52 -20.89 -19.25 0.81
N VAL A 53 -19.82 -19.04 0.03
CA VAL A 53 -18.53 -18.55 0.52
C VAL A 53 -18.57 -17.03 0.70
N ILE A 54 -17.93 -16.54 1.76
CA ILE A 54 -17.93 -15.11 2.10
C ILE A 54 -16.61 -14.49 1.63
N SER A 55 -16.66 -13.60 0.64
CA SER A 55 -15.51 -12.82 0.18
C SER A 55 -15.09 -11.76 1.19
N VAL A 56 -13.78 -11.49 1.20
CA VAL A 56 -13.14 -10.50 2.04
C VAL A 56 -13.14 -9.15 1.29
N PRO A 57 -13.33 -8.00 1.98
CA PRO A 57 -13.27 -6.70 1.33
C PRO A 57 -11.92 -6.41 0.67
N ASN A 58 -11.94 -5.59 -0.39
CA ASN A 58 -10.72 -5.12 -1.05
C ASN A 58 -9.73 -4.48 -0.06
N GLY A 59 -8.44 -4.64 -0.31
CA GLY A 59 -7.37 -4.10 0.53
C GLY A 59 -6.95 -5.01 1.69
N ARG A 60 -7.56 -6.19 1.84
CA ARG A 60 -7.18 -7.18 2.86
C ARG A 60 -5.99 -8.02 2.41
N PRO A 61 -5.02 -8.28 3.31
CA PRO A 61 -3.87 -9.09 2.97
C PRO A 61 -4.28 -10.55 2.72
N CYS A 62 -3.76 -11.13 1.65
CA CYS A 62 -3.84 -12.56 1.31
C CYS A 62 -2.42 -13.18 1.32
N THR A 63 -2.27 -14.45 0.97
CA THR A 63 -0.99 -15.18 1.08
C THR A 63 0.15 -14.54 0.29
N ASP A 64 -0.15 -13.98 -0.88
CA ASP A 64 0.85 -13.50 -1.84
C ASP A 64 0.75 -11.98 -2.11
N GLY A 65 -0.25 -11.29 -1.53
CA GLY A 65 -0.49 -9.89 -1.82
C GLY A 65 -1.72 -9.33 -1.12
N VAL A 66 -2.61 -8.70 -1.90
CA VAL A 66 -3.82 -8.04 -1.39
C VAL A 66 -5.03 -8.39 -2.24
N CYS A 67 -6.18 -8.55 -1.60
CA CYS A 67 -7.43 -8.85 -2.27
C CYS A 67 -7.97 -7.64 -3.04
N VAL A 68 -8.24 -7.84 -4.33
CA VAL A 68 -8.89 -6.89 -5.26
C VAL A 68 -9.99 -7.63 -6.01
N GLU A 69 -11.24 -7.20 -5.84
CA GLU A 69 -12.42 -7.80 -6.50
C GLU A 69 -12.60 -9.31 -6.28
N GLY A 70 -12.04 -9.84 -5.19
CA GLY A 70 -12.12 -11.26 -4.85
C GLY A 70 -10.94 -12.11 -5.33
N GLU A 71 -9.98 -11.53 -6.05
CA GLU A 71 -8.73 -12.18 -6.44
C GLU A 71 -7.54 -11.66 -5.61
N CYS A 72 -6.56 -12.53 -5.35
CA CYS A 72 -5.36 -12.18 -4.62
C CYS A 72 -4.32 -11.65 -5.62
N GLU A 73 -4.19 -10.33 -5.69
CA GLU A 73 -3.22 -9.67 -6.55
C GLU A 73 -1.92 -9.43 -5.78
N ILE A 74 -0.80 -9.84 -6.37
CA ILE A 74 0.53 -9.59 -5.80
C ILE A 74 0.77 -8.08 -5.87
N GLN A 75 0.80 -7.41 -4.72
CA GLN A 75 1.29 -6.04 -4.65
C GLN A 75 2.81 -6.09 -4.72
N THR A 76 3.36 -6.23 -5.93
CA THR A 76 4.76 -5.90 -6.13
C THR A 76 4.88 -4.41 -5.84
N GLN A 77 5.72 -4.05 -4.87
CA GLN A 77 6.28 -2.71 -4.88
C GLN A 77 7.11 -2.66 -6.16
N ASP A 78 6.51 -2.15 -7.23
CA ASP A 78 6.92 -2.04 -8.65
C ASP A 78 8.31 -1.40 -8.88
N LEU A 79 9.04 -1.14 -7.79
CA LEU A 79 10.37 -0.57 -7.76
C LEU A 79 11.42 -1.67 -7.73
N ILE A 80 11.30 -2.66 -6.84
CA ILE A 80 12.36 -3.65 -6.63
C ILE A 80 12.49 -4.56 -7.87
N GLU A 81 11.37 -5.05 -8.39
CA GLU A 81 11.35 -5.85 -9.63
C GLU A 81 11.89 -5.06 -10.83
N ARG A 82 11.55 -3.77 -10.92
CA ARG A 82 12.03 -2.88 -11.99
C ARG A 82 13.51 -2.50 -11.86
N PHE A 83 14.04 -2.42 -10.64
CA PHE A 83 15.47 -2.20 -10.42
C PHE A 83 16.29 -3.45 -10.76
N PHE A 84 15.81 -4.66 -10.43
CA PHE A 84 16.51 -5.90 -10.75
C PHE A 84 16.50 -6.25 -12.25
N ASP A 85 15.43 -5.98 -13.00
CA ASP A 85 15.39 -6.15 -14.47
C ASP A 85 16.47 -5.29 -15.20
N VAL A 86 16.76 -4.10 -14.67
CA VAL A 86 17.85 -3.24 -15.19
C VAL A 86 19.22 -3.87 -14.95
N PHE A 87 19.45 -4.54 -13.81
CA PHE A 87 20.72 -5.21 -13.52
C PHE A 87 20.89 -6.52 -14.31
N GLU A 88 19.83 -7.28 -14.53
CA GLU A 88 19.88 -8.54 -15.30
C GLU A 88 20.20 -8.31 -16.79
N LYS A 89 19.82 -7.16 -17.35
CA LYS A 89 20.11 -6.80 -18.75
C LYS A 89 21.54 -6.29 -18.99
N ILE A 90 22.35 -6.09 -17.95
CA ILE A 90 23.71 -5.59 -18.09
C ILE A 90 24.65 -6.76 -18.47
N ASN A 91 25.04 -6.78 -19.74
CA ASN A 91 25.83 -7.86 -20.35
C ASN A 91 27.26 -7.91 -19.77
N ILE A 92 27.50 -8.84 -18.83
CA ILE A 92 28.77 -9.04 -18.09
C ILE A 92 29.98 -9.24 -19.02
N ASN A 93 29.75 -9.74 -20.24
CA ASN A 93 30.78 -10.06 -21.21
C ASN A 93 31.34 -8.79 -21.90
N ILE A 94 30.49 -7.76 -22.04
CA ILE A 94 30.88 -6.45 -22.58
C ILE A 94 31.60 -5.63 -21.52
N LEU A 95 31.11 -5.65 -20.28
CA LEU A 95 31.75 -4.97 -19.15
C LEU A 95 33.19 -5.46 -18.95
N ARG A 96 33.43 -6.77 -18.98
CA ARG A 96 34.76 -7.37 -18.82
C ARG A 96 35.76 -6.91 -19.88
N ARG A 97 35.30 -6.70 -21.12
CA ARG A 97 36.14 -6.24 -22.24
C ARG A 97 36.48 -4.75 -22.12
N ILE A 98 35.52 -3.93 -21.67
CA ILE A 98 35.71 -2.48 -21.45
C ILE A 98 36.63 -2.21 -20.25
N LEU A 99 36.47 -2.97 -19.16
CA LEU A 99 37.31 -2.91 -17.95
C LEU A 99 38.79 -3.15 -18.24
N LYS A 100 39.09 -4.05 -19.19
CA LYS A 100 40.47 -4.43 -19.52
C LYS A 100 41.21 -3.36 -20.35
N ASP A 101 40.51 -2.72 -21.28
CA ASP A 101 41.16 -1.89 -22.29
C ASP A 101 41.08 -0.38 -21.97
N ASN A 102 40.16 0.07 -21.10
CA ASN A 102 40.01 1.49 -20.72
C ASN A 102 39.51 1.65 -19.28
N VAL A 103 40.41 1.55 -18.30
CA VAL A 103 40.08 1.64 -16.86
C VAL A 103 39.31 2.92 -16.49
N VAL A 104 39.68 4.07 -17.06
CA VAL A 104 39.02 5.36 -16.77
C VAL A 104 37.58 5.36 -17.32
N GLY A 105 37.38 4.93 -18.57
CA GLY A 105 36.04 4.82 -19.16
C GLY A 105 35.15 3.82 -18.42
N ALA A 106 35.72 2.70 -17.98
CA ALA A 106 35.02 1.71 -17.19
C ALA A 106 34.56 2.27 -15.82
N THR A 107 35.41 3.03 -15.13
CA THR A 107 35.04 3.65 -13.84
C THR A 107 33.87 4.62 -13.97
N ILE A 108 33.80 5.40 -15.05
CA ILE A 108 32.70 6.34 -15.30
C ILE A 108 31.38 5.57 -15.56
N ILE A 109 31.42 4.53 -16.40
CA ILE A 109 30.25 3.73 -16.74
C ILE A 109 29.71 2.98 -15.50
N ILE A 110 30.59 2.37 -14.70
CA ILE A 110 30.21 1.66 -13.47
C ILE A 110 29.62 2.65 -12.46
N SER A 111 30.20 3.83 -12.34
CA SER A 111 29.66 4.89 -11.49
C SER A 111 28.24 5.24 -11.94
N LEU A 112 28.00 5.44 -13.24
CA LEU A 112 26.65 5.76 -13.74
C LEU A 112 25.64 4.63 -13.49
N ILE A 113 26.04 3.36 -13.66
CA ILE A 113 25.20 2.20 -13.36
C ILE A 113 24.78 2.17 -11.89
N PHE A 114 25.63 2.65 -10.98
CA PHE A 114 25.29 2.73 -9.55
C PHE A 114 24.49 3.99 -9.20
N TRP A 115 24.92 5.15 -9.71
CA TRP A 115 24.34 6.45 -9.36
C TRP A 115 22.96 6.69 -9.97
N VAL A 116 22.65 6.13 -11.13
CA VAL A 116 21.33 6.28 -11.76
C VAL A 116 20.23 5.58 -10.92
N PRO A 117 20.35 4.30 -10.53
CA PRO A 117 19.42 3.67 -9.60
C PRO A 117 19.32 4.39 -8.27
N CYS A 118 20.44 4.78 -7.66
CA CYS A 118 20.43 5.53 -6.40
C CYS A 118 19.66 6.85 -6.53
N SER A 119 19.85 7.60 -7.63
CA SER A 119 19.12 8.84 -7.89
C SER A 119 17.61 8.60 -8.04
N CYS A 120 17.20 7.54 -8.74
CA CYS A 120 15.79 7.17 -8.86
C CYS A 120 15.17 6.79 -7.50
N ILE A 121 15.90 6.06 -6.66
CA ILE A 121 15.46 5.69 -5.32
C ILE A 121 15.27 6.93 -4.46
N VAL A 122 16.27 7.82 -4.42
CA VAL A 122 16.19 9.07 -3.66
C VAL A 122 15.02 9.93 -4.15
N HIS A 123 14.85 10.09 -5.46
CA HIS A 123 13.73 10.84 -6.01
C HIS A 123 12.36 10.26 -5.62
N HIS A 124 12.21 8.93 -5.61
CA HIS A 124 10.98 8.29 -5.16
C HIS A 124 10.70 8.57 -3.67
N PHE A 125 11.72 8.46 -2.82
CA PHE A 125 11.58 8.78 -1.40
C PHE A 125 11.28 10.26 -1.17
N ASP A 126 11.95 11.16 -1.89
CA ASP A 126 11.71 12.60 -1.80
C ASP A 126 10.28 12.93 -2.23
N LYS A 127 9.84 12.41 -3.39
CA LYS A 127 8.45 12.59 -3.86
C LYS A 127 7.42 12.02 -2.88
N LYS A 128 7.72 10.88 -2.24
CA LYS A 128 6.85 10.32 -1.20
C LYS A 128 6.76 11.26 0.00
N ARG A 129 7.89 11.81 0.46
CA ARG A 129 7.93 12.76 1.57
C ARG A 129 7.24 14.07 1.24
N GLU A 130 7.37 14.55 0.02
CA GLU A 130 6.64 15.72 -0.49
C GLU A 130 5.13 15.47 -0.47
N ALA A 131 4.67 14.33 -1.00
CA ALA A 131 3.25 13.97 -0.96
C ALA A 131 2.70 13.85 0.47
N GLU A 132 3.48 13.28 1.40
CA GLU A 132 3.12 13.24 2.82
C GLU A 132 3.03 14.65 3.42
N ALA A 133 3.98 15.53 3.11
CA ALA A 133 3.98 16.92 3.56
C ALA A 133 2.79 17.72 3.01
N GLU A 134 2.48 17.59 1.72
CA GLU A 134 1.30 18.20 1.09
C GLU A 134 0.00 17.69 1.71
N SER A 135 -0.07 16.39 2.04
CA SER A 135 -1.25 15.81 2.69
C SER A 135 -1.49 16.43 4.07
N ILE A 136 -0.43 16.63 4.86
CA ILE A 136 -0.47 17.25 6.18
C ILE A 136 -0.82 18.72 6.06
N ASP A 137 -0.22 19.45 5.11
CA ASP A 137 -0.54 20.86 4.88
C ASP A 137 -2.01 21.05 4.47
N SER A 138 -2.51 20.22 3.55
CA SER A 138 -3.93 20.22 3.16
C SER A 138 -4.86 19.86 4.32
N TRP A 139 -4.42 18.97 5.22
CA TRP A 139 -5.18 18.59 6.42
C TRP A 139 -5.17 19.72 7.45
N LEU A 140 -4.06 20.43 7.62
CA LEU A 140 -3.91 21.56 8.54
C LEU A 140 -4.53 22.87 8.01
N ASN A 141 -4.82 22.96 6.71
CA ASN A 141 -5.42 24.15 6.12
C ASN A 141 -6.73 24.53 6.84
N PHE A 142 -6.93 25.83 7.11
CA PHE A 142 -8.12 26.35 7.81
C PHE A 142 -9.44 26.02 7.08
N THR A 143 -9.36 25.84 5.76
CA THR A 143 -10.52 25.47 4.93
C THR A 143 -10.96 24.02 5.12
N ASN A 144 -10.11 23.17 5.72
CA ASN A 144 -10.39 21.76 5.93
C ASN A 144 -11.45 21.55 7.03
N THR A 145 -12.67 21.24 6.61
CA THR A 145 -13.84 21.10 7.51
C THR A 145 -13.80 19.81 8.34
N GLN A 146 -12.96 18.83 7.98
CA GLN A 146 -12.80 17.57 8.73
C GLN A 146 -12.12 17.78 10.09
N ARG A 147 -11.44 18.92 10.31
CA ARG A 147 -10.83 19.27 11.61
C ARG A 147 -11.86 19.70 12.65
N ILE A 148 -13.09 20.01 12.25
CA ILE A 148 -14.13 20.52 13.15
C ILE A 148 -14.80 19.33 13.83
N LEU A 149 -14.71 19.24 15.16
CA LEU A 149 -15.44 18.20 15.89
C LEU A 149 -16.94 18.34 15.61
N PRO A 150 -17.70 17.24 15.43
CA PRO A 150 -19.13 17.30 15.11
C PRO A 150 -19.95 18.15 16.09
N GLN A 151 -19.50 18.21 17.35
CA GLN A 151 -20.13 18.99 18.43
C GLN A 151 -19.95 20.51 18.27
N ASP A 152 -18.86 20.94 17.61
CA ASP A 152 -18.51 22.35 17.43
C ASP A 152 -18.91 22.89 16.06
N ALA A 153 -19.23 22.02 15.10
CA ALA A 153 -19.70 22.39 13.76
C ALA A 153 -20.86 23.41 13.74
N PRO A 154 -21.86 23.36 14.66
CA PRO A 154 -22.94 24.35 14.71
C PRO A 154 -22.48 25.74 15.20
N ARG A 155 -21.33 25.85 15.85
CA ARG A 155 -20.82 27.08 16.50
C ARG A 155 -19.80 27.83 15.63
N VAL A 156 -19.30 27.23 14.56
CA VAL A 156 -18.31 27.84 13.66
C VAL A 156 -19.02 28.76 12.66
N ARG A 157 -18.90 30.08 12.83
CA ARG A 157 -19.23 31.04 11.75
C ARG A 157 -18.15 30.96 10.68
N ARG A 158 -18.49 30.46 9.49
CA ARG A 158 -17.59 30.47 8.34
C ARG A 158 -17.24 31.91 7.99
N TYR A 159 -15.99 32.29 8.20
CA TYR A 159 -15.46 33.55 7.70
C TYR A 159 -15.43 33.46 6.17
N LYS A 160 -16.23 34.30 5.50
CA LYS A 160 -16.15 34.48 4.05
C LYS A 160 -15.16 35.62 3.85
N PRO A 161 -13.94 35.38 3.30
CA PRO A 161 -13.02 36.47 3.03
C PRO A 161 -13.69 37.48 2.09
N PRO A 162 -13.46 38.80 2.27
CA PRO A 162 -13.92 39.81 1.34
C PRO A 162 -13.38 39.50 -0.06
N SER A 163 -14.22 39.67 -1.09
CA SER A 163 -13.92 39.36 -2.51
C SER A 163 -12.78 40.17 -3.13
N GLU A 164 -12.11 41.02 -2.35
CA GLU A 164 -11.08 41.97 -2.79
C GLU A 164 -9.67 41.37 -2.83
N TYR A 165 -9.51 40.10 -2.44
CA TYR A 165 -8.22 39.38 -2.50
C TYR A 165 -8.13 38.32 -3.61
N THR A 166 -9.23 37.98 -4.29
CA THR A 166 -9.23 36.93 -5.34
C THR A 166 -8.65 37.40 -6.69
N GLU A 167 -8.36 38.69 -6.86
CA GLU A 167 -7.84 39.23 -8.13
C GLU A 167 -6.30 39.35 -8.17
N LYS A 168 -5.61 39.11 -7.04
CA LYS A 168 -4.16 39.37 -6.94
C LYS A 168 -3.27 38.15 -7.19
N GLU A 169 -3.84 36.95 -7.31
CA GLU A 169 -3.09 35.70 -7.56
C GLU A 169 -3.14 35.22 -9.02
N THR A 170 -3.81 35.94 -9.93
CA THR A 170 -3.96 35.52 -11.33
C THR A 170 -3.08 36.26 -12.34
N VAL A 171 -2.11 37.07 -11.91
CA VAL A 171 -1.14 37.71 -12.81
C VAL A 171 0.23 37.78 -12.16
N VAL A 172 1.07 36.76 -12.37
CA VAL A 172 2.42 36.82 -12.98
C VAL A 172 2.77 35.41 -13.46
#